data_AF-A0AAJ1AYU4-F1
#
_entry.id   AF-A0AAJ1AYU4-F1
#
_cell.length_a   1.000
_cell.length_b   1.000
_cell.length_c   1.000
_cell.angle_alpha   90.00
_cell.angle_beta   90.00
_cell.angle_gamma   90.00
#
_symmetry.space_group_name_H-M   'P 1'
#
loop_
_entity.id
_entity.type
_entity.pdbx_description
1 polymer ?
#
loop_
_entity_poly.entity_id
_entity_poly.type
_entity_poly.pdbx_seq_one_letter_code
_entity_poly.pdbx_strand_id
1 'polypeptide(L)'
;MEQEIKKFMENHQMIGNSDACNYHMALGFYYAYSADAYRLAEMLENGELFDEMEVSIVIMNLYVAENTLRYFQKKLGLPAGRFRTSETICFKKGKLELGKLTGDVEDILATAKQWLPERRKKSDEIYSLRQIFLYEAALWIFYLAGKEINYYFLDHTYWENRMEVMSEKEKKDEIISK
;
A
#
# COMPACT_ATOMS: atom_id res chain seq x y z
N MET A 1 -17.93 9.58 12.03
CA MET A 1 -17.45 8.69 10.95
C MET A 1 -17.32 9.40 9.60
N GLU A 2 -18.40 9.81 8.90
CA GLU A 2 -18.25 10.45 7.57
C GLU A 2 -17.46 11.77 7.59
N GLN A 3 -17.67 12.62 8.61
CA GLN A 3 -16.90 13.85 8.78
C GLN A 3 -15.42 13.59 9.06
N GLU A 4 -15.09 12.51 9.78
CA GLU A 4 -13.70 12.14 10.10
C GLU A 4 -12.98 11.59 8.86
N ILE A 5 -13.66 10.75 8.07
CA ILE A 5 -13.16 10.27 6.78
C ILE A 5 -12.89 11.46 5.84
N LYS A 6 -13.82 12.42 5.75
CA LYS A 6 -13.64 13.61 4.91
C LYS A 6 -12.41 14.42 5.34
N LYS A 7 -12.27 14.70 6.63
CA LYS A 7 -11.11 15.42 7.17
C LYS A 7 -9.81 14.66 6.94
N PHE A 8 -9.83 13.34 7.10
CA PHE A 8 -8.69 12.48 6.81
C PHE A 8 -8.27 12.57 5.34
N MET A 9 -9.24 12.51 4.43
CA MET A 9 -8.99 12.65 2.99
C MET A 9 -8.43 14.03 2.63
N GLU A 10 -8.93 15.11 3.26
CA GLU A 10 -8.42 16.47 3.07
C GLU A 10 -6.96 16.57 3.53
N ASN A 11 -6.64 16.07 4.73
CA ASN A 11 -5.30 16.10 5.31
C ASN A 11 -4.27 15.31 4.49
N HIS A 12 -4.70 14.24 3.82
CA HIS A 12 -3.83 13.34 3.07
C HIS A 12 -3.91 13.54 1.55
N GLN A 13 -4.46 14.68 1.09
CA GLN A 13 -4.53 15.04 -0.34
C GLN A 13 -5.23 13.98 -1.21
N MET A 14 -6.24 13.33 -0.66
CA MET A 14 -7.05 12.31 -1.35
C MET A 14 -8.24 12.94 -2.09
N ILE A 15 -8.55 14.20 -1.83
CA ILE A 15 -9.66 14.91 -2.47
C ILE A 15 -9.34 15.17 -3.95
N GLY A 16 -10.30 14.90 -4.84
CA GLY A 16 -10.15 15.07 -6.29
C GLY A 16 -9.65 13.81 -7.02
N ASN A 17 -9.16 12.81 -6.28
CA ASN A 17 -8.78 11.52 -6.85
C ASN A 17 -9.99 10.62 -7.12
N SER A 18 -9.85 9.70 -8.08
CA SER A 18 -10.82 8.62 -8.31
C SER A 18 -10.93 7.69 -7.09
N ASP A 19 -12.09 7.05 -6.90
CA ASP A 19 -12.32 6.09 -5.81
C ASP A 19 -11.30 4.94 -5.79
N ALA A 20 -10.89 4.45 -6.97
CA ALA A 20 -9.86 3.44 -7.07
C ALA A 20 -8.50 3.94 -6.53
N CYS A 21 -8.10 5.16 -6.88
CA CYS A 21 -6.86 5.76 -6.35
C CYS A 21 -6.95 5.91 -4.82
N ASN A 22 -8.07 6.44 -4.33
CA ASN A 22 -8.29 6.64 -2.91
C ASN A 22 -8.36 5.34 -2.11
N TYR A 23 -8.86 4.24 -2.69
CA TYR A 23 -8.74 2.91 -2.10
C TYR A 23 -7.28 2.51 -1.88
N HIS A 24 -6.41 2.68 -2.90
CA HIS A 24 -5.00 2.30 -2.78
C HIS A 24 -4.25 3.18 -1.77
N MET A 25 -4.54 4.48 -1.74
CA MET A 25 -3.98 5.40 -0.74
C MET A 25 -4.45 5.05 0.67
N ALA A 26 -5.75 4.82 0.87
CA ALA A 26 -6.31 4.46 2.18
C ALA A 26 -5.70 3.14 2.71
N LEU A 27 -5.50 2.17 1.81
CA LEU A 27 -4.83 0.92 2.15
C LEU A 27 -3.37 1.13 2.57
N GLY A 28 -2.65 2.01 1.86
CA GLY A 28 -1.29 2.41 2.21
C GLY A 28 -1.21 3.01 3.62
N PHE A 29 -2.08 3.98 3.93
CA PHE A 29 -2.15 4.56 5.28
C PHE A 29 -2.54 3.53 6.34
N TYR A 30 -3.49 2.65 6.05
CA TYR A 30 -3.87 1.59 6.97
C TYR A 30 -2.67 0.71 7.34
N TYR A 31 -1.87 0.28 6.37
CA TYR A 31 -0.69 -0.54 6.65
C TYR A 31 0.46 0.24 7.29
N ALA A 32 0.65 1.50 6.93
CA ALA A 32 1.64 2.37 7.58
C ALA A 32 1.33 2.51 9.08
N TYR A 33 0.11 2.92 9.43
CA TYR A 33 -0.29 3.04 10.83
C TYR A 33 -0.39 1.70 11.55
N SER A 34 -0.68 0.61 10.83
CA SER A 34 -0.59 -0.74 11.41
C SER A 34 0.86 -1.05 11.79
N ALA A 35 1.83 -0.81 10.90
CA ALA A 35 3.24 -1.07 11.20
C ALA A 35 3.74 -0.24 12.39
N ASP A 36 3.35 1.04 12.46
CA ASP A 36 3.63 1.90 13.61
C ASP A 36 3.01 1.35 14.90
N ALA A 37 1.74 0.91 14.86
CA ALA A 37 1.06 0.33 16.00
C ALA A 37 1.72 -0.97 16.47
N TYR A 38 2.15 -1.84 15.56
CA TYR A 38 2.89 -3.06 15.89
C TYR A 38 4.24 -2.75 16.55
N ARG A 39 4.97 -1.76 16.04
CA ARG A 39 6.23 -1.31 16.64
C ARG A 39 6.02 -0.79 18.07
N LEU A 40 5.01 0.05 18.27
CA LEU A 40 4.68 0.60 19.59
C LEU A 40 4.21 -0.48 20.56
N ALA A 41 3.46 -1.47 20.08
CA ALA A 41 3.06 -2.63 20.88
C ALA A 41 4.28 -3.46 21.33
N GLU A 42 5.23 -3.72 20.44
CA GLU A 42 6.47 -4.44 20.78
C GLU A 42 7.32 -3.67 21.80
N MET A 43 7.46 -2.36 21.66
CA MET A 43 8.14 -1.52 22.66
C MET A 43 7.49 -1.63 24.04
N LEU A 44 6.16 -1.60 24.10
CA LEU A 44 5.41 -1.75 25.34
C LEU A 44 5.59 -3.14 25.97
N GLU A 45 5.55 -4.21 25.16
CA GLU A 45 5.82 -5.58 25.62
C GLU A 45 7.25 -5.75 26.16
N ASN A 46 8.23 -5.05 25.57
CA ASN A 46 9.63 -5.06 26.01
C ASN A 46 9.89 -4.19 27.25
N GLY A 47 8.89 -3.45 27.74
CA GLY A 47 9.04 -2.53 28.88
C GLY A 47 9.86 -1.27 28.55
N GLU A 48 9.89 -0.88 27.28
CA GLU A 48 10.56 0.35 26.83
C GLU A 48 9.72 1.60 27.20
N LEU A 49 10.41 2.74 27.38
CA LEU A 49 9.73 4.04 27.55
C LEU A 49 9.01 4.40 26.24
N PHE A 50 7.74 4.82 26.35
CA PHE A 50 6.93 5.24 25.22
C PHE A 50 6.19 6.55 25.52
N ASP A 51 5.84 7.30 24.48
CA ASP A 51 5.01 8.49 24.57
C ASP A 51 3.53 8.11 24.39
N GLU A 52 2.72 8.29 25.44
CA GLU A 52 1.28 8.02 25.42
C GLU A 52 0.53 8.84 24.35
N MET A 53 1.02 10.06 24.06
CA MET A 53 0.44 10.93 23.04
C MET A 53 0.71 10.36 21.65
N GLU A 54 1.93 9.88 21.37
CA GLU A 54 2.29 9.22 20.11
C GLU A 54 1.41 7.97 19.89
N VAL A 55 1.29 7.12 20.91
CA VAL A 55 0.46 5.92 20.86
C VAL A 55 -1.00 6.28 20.57
N SER A 56 -1.54 7.30 21.24
CA SER A 56 -2.91 7.76 21.03
C SER A 56 -3.13 8.27 19.60
N ILE A 57 -2.17 9.04 19.06
CA ILE A 57 -2.23 9.55 17.69
C ILE A 57 -2.21 8.39 16.67
N VAL A 58 -1.32 7.41 16.85
CA VAL A 58 -1.22 6.25 15.96
C VAL A 58 -2.52 5.44 15.98
N ILE A 59 -3.08 5.15 17.16
CA ILE A 59 -4.34 4.40 17.29
C ILE A 59 -5.49 5.15 16.63
N MET A 60 -5.62 6.47 16.85
CA MET A 60 -6.66 7.28 16.22
C MET A 60 -6.52 7.30 14.70
N ASN A 61 -5.30 7.49 14.19
CA ASN A 61 -5.05 7.51 12.76
C ASN A 61 -5.29 6.14 12.11
N LEU A 62 -4.89 5.04 12.77
CA LEU A 62 -5.17 3.68 12.33
C LEU A 62 -6.69 3.45 12.21
N TYR A 63 -7.45 3.84 13.23
CA TYR A 63 -8.90 3.72 13.23
C TYR A 63 -9.55 4.50 12.07
N VAL A 64 -9.12 5.74 11.82
CA VAL A 64 -9.68 6.54 10.72
C VAL A 64 -9.23 6.02 9.35
N ALA A 65 -7.99 5.54 9.22
CA ALA A 65 -7.49 4.92 7.99
C ALA A 65 -8.24 3.62 7.66
N GLU A 66 -8.49 2.76 8.65
CA GLU A 66 -9.29 1.54 8.47
C GLU A 66 -10.72 1.87 8.00
N ASN A 67 -11.37 2.85 8.62
CA ASN A 67 -12.71 3.27 8.23
C ASN A 67 -12.73 3.89 6.83
N THR A 68 -11.70 4.65 6.47
CA THR A 68 -11.54 5.21 5.11
C THR A 68 -11.34 4.10 4.07
N LEU A 69 -10.53 3.08 4.39
CA LEU A 69 -10.34 1.90 3.56
C LEU A 69 -11.68 1.15 3.35
N ARG A 70 -12.42 0.87 4.43
CA ARG A 70 -13.73 0.22 4.37
C ARG A 70 -14.75 1.00 3.56
N TYR A 71 -14.72 2.34 3.66
CA TYR A 71 -15.56 3.22 2.86
C TYR A 71 -15.32 3.02 1.36
N PHE A 72 -14.06 3.03 0.90
CA PHE A 72 -13.75 2.82 -0.51
C PHE A 72 -13.94 1.37 -0.97
N GLN A 73 -13.67 0.38 -0.12
CA GLN A 73 -14.01 -1.02 -0.41
C GLN A 73 -15.50 -1.17 -0.71
N LYS A 74 -16.37 -0.59 0.13
CA LYS A 74 -17.82 -0.61 -0.09
C LYS A 74 -18.21 0.09 -1.38
N LYS A 75 -17.64 1.26 -1.67
CA LYS A 75 -17.93 2.05 -2.87
C LYS A 75 -17.55 1.33 -4.16
N LEU A 76 -16.47 0.53 -4.11
CA LEU A 76 -15.95 -0.24 -5.24
C LEU A 76 -16.51 -1.68 -5.30
N GLY A 77 -17.40 -2.08 -4.40
CA GLY A 77 -17.92 -3.44 -4.32
C GLY A 77 -16.85 -4.49 -3.99
N LEU A 78 -15.77 -4.08 -3.32
CA LEU A 78 -14.70 -4.98 -2.89
C LEU A 78 -15.07 -5.64 -1.55
N PRO A 79 -14.93 -6.98 -1.42
CA PRO A 79 -15.12 -7.68 -0.15
C PRO A 79 -14.05 -7.27 0.86
N ALA A 80 -14.45 -7.13 2.13
CA ALA A 80 -13.55 -6.80 3.23
C ALA A 80 -12.68 -8.00 3.64
N GLY A 81 -11.40 -7.75 3.93
CA GLY A 81 -10.51 -8.67 4.66
C GLY A 81 -9.90 -9.82 3.85
N ARG A 82 -9.18 -9.52 2.76
CA ARG A 82 -8.52 -10.55 1.95
C ARG A 82 -7.14 -10.94 2.43
N PHE A 83 -6.32 -9.94 2.73
CA PHE A 83 -5.07 -10.16 3.45
C PHE A 83 -5.23 -9.64 4.88
N ARG A 84 -4.90 -10.48 5.86
CA ARG A 84 -4.82 -10.10 7.27
C ARG A 84 -3.35 -9.93 7.64
N THR A 85 -3.03 -8.95 8.49
CA THR A 85 -1.66 -8.77 8.99
C THR A 85 -1.13 -9.98 9.75
N SER A 86 -2.03 -10.86 10.21
CA SER A 86 -1.73 -12.16 10.84
C SER A 86 -1.47 -13.31 9.87
N GLU A 87 -1.64 -13.12 8.56
CA GLU A 87 -1.40 -14.18 7.56
C GLU A 87 0.06 -14.65 7.57
N THR A 88 0.25 -15.94 7.31
CA THR A 88 1.58 -16.53 7.15
C THR A 88 1.89 -16.73 5.67
N ILE A 89 2.99 -16.15 5.20
CA ILE A 89 3.50 -16.33 3.83
C ILE A 89 4.90 -16.91 3.89
N CYS A 90 5.09 -18.06 3.23
CA CYS A 90 6.39 -18.70 3.10
C CYS A 90 7.08 -18.24 1.81
N PHE A 91 8.32 -17.79 1.95
CA PHE A 91 9.22 -17.43 0.86
C PHE A 91 10.33 -18.47 0.72
N LYS A 92 11.12 -18.35 -0.34
CA LYS A 92 12.25 -19.26 -0.59
C LYS A 92 13.27 -19.22 0.56
N LYS A 93 13.55 -18.05 1.09
CA LYS A 93 14.58 -17.83 2.13
C LYS A 93 14.05 -17.18 3.41
N GLY A 94 12.75 -17.24 3.66
CA GLY A 94 12.18 -16.61 4.84
C GLY A 94 10.67 -16.75 4.94
N LYS A 95 10.08 -16.08 5.92
CA LYS A 95 8.65 -16.12 6.19
C LYS A 95 8.15 -14.76 6.70
N LEU A 96 6.94 -14.42 6.30
CA LEU A 96 6.07 -13.55 7.07
C LEU A 96 5.22 -14.44 7.96
N GLU A 97 5.23 -14.23 9.27
CA GLU A 97 4.41 -14.97 10.22
C GLU A 97 4.04 -14.05 11.38
N LEU A 98 2.74 -13.95 11.68
CA LEU A 98 2.21 -13.16 12.81
C LEU A 98 2.73 -11.70 12.84
N GLY A 99 2.82 -11.06 11.67
CA GLY A 99 3.32 -9.68 11.56
C GLY A 99 4.83 -9.53 11.71
N LYS A 100 5.62 -10.62 11.69
CA LYS A 100 7.08 -10.59 11.74
C LYS A 100 7.71 -11.17 10.48
N LEU A 101 8.77 -10.53 9.99
CA LEU A 101 9.60 -11.05 8.90
C LEU A 101 10.79 -11.81 9.49
N THR A 102 10.99 -13.05 9.05
CA THR A 102 12.09 -13.93 9.51
C THR A 102 12.85 -14.50 8.31
N GLY A 103 14.18 -14.66 8.46
CA GLY A 103 15.06 -15.12 7.37
C GLY A 103 15.67 -13.96 6.58
N ASP A 104 15.83 -14.15 5.27
CA ASP A 104 16.41 -13.18 4.33
C ASP A 104 15.36 -12.12 3.92
N VAL A 105 15.35 -10.98 4.63
CA VAL A 105 14.38 -9.89 4.41
C VAL A 105 14.51 -9.29 3.01
N GLU A 106 15.72 -9.23 2.43
CA GLU A 106 15.92 -8.67 1.10
C GLU A 106 15.36 -9.59 0.00
N ASP A 107 15.46 -10.92 0.16
CA ASP A 107 14.80 -11.90 -0.73
C ASP A 107 13.27 -11.80 -0.66
N ILE A 108 12.73 -11.60 0.55
CA ILE A 108 11.30 -11.38 0.78
C ILE A 108 10.85 -10.09 0.08
N LEU A 109 11.56 -8.98 0.28
CA LEU A 109 11.26 -7.69 -0.36
C LEU A 109 11.35 -7.77 -1.89
N ALA A 110 12.35 -8.45 -2.43
CA ALA A 110 12.50 -8.67 -3.86
C ALA A 110 11.30 -9.45 -4.44
N THR A 111 10.80 -10.45 -3.71
CA THR A 111 9.61 -11.22 -4.10
C THR A 111 8.35 -10.37 -4.01
N ALA A 112 8.14 -9.66 -2.90
CA ALA A 112 6.99 -8.79 -2.68
C ALA A 112 6.92 -7.66 -3.72
N LYS A 113 8.07 -7.14 -4.16
CA LYS A 113 8.14 -6.11 -5.21
C LYS A 113 7.51 -6.57 -6.53
N GLN A 114 7.62 -7.86 -6.87
CA GLN A 114 7.04 -8.43 -8.10
C GLN A 114 5.51 -8.50 -8.06
N TRP A 115 4.91 -8.33 -6.87
CA TRP A 115 3.46 -8.34 -6.67
C TRP A 115 2.86 -6.94 -6.74
N LEU A 116 3.69 -5.89 -6.63
CA LEU A 116 3.25 -4.52 -6.81
C LEU A 116 2.92 -4.29 -8.29
N PRO A 117 1.81 -3.59 -8.59
CA PRO A 117 1.45 -3.28 -9.97
C PRO A 117 2.49 -2.33 -10.57
N GLU A 118 3.04 -2.72 -11.72
CA GLU A 118 3.94 -1.84 -12.47
C GLU A 118 3.20 -0.67 -13.12
N ARG A 119 1.90 -0.80 -13.36
CA ARG A 119 1.05 0.22 -14.00
C ARG A 119 -0.37 0.18 -13.45
N ARG A 120 -1.06 1.32 -13.47
CA ARG A 120 -2.50 1.36 -13.20
C ARG A 120 -3.24 0.53 -14.26
N LYS A 121 -4.22 -0.26 -13.81
CA LYS A 121 -5.23 -0.81 -14.71
C LYS A 121 -6.14 0.31 -15.24
N LYS A 122 -6.57 0.22 -16.51
CA LYS A 122 -7.58 1.14 -17.08
C LYS A 122 -8.87 1.06 -16.24
N SER A 123 -9.67 2.13 -16.25
CA SER A 123 -10.83 2.34 -15.34
C SER A 123 -11.77 1.15 -15.18
N ASP A 124 -11.83 0.27 -16.18
CA ASP A 124 -12.82 -0.81 -16.25
C ASP A 124 -12.23 -2.18 -15.88
N GLU A 125 -10.91 -2.29 -15.69
CA GLU A 125 -10.26 -3.54 -15.31
C GLU A 125 -10.19 -3.67 -13.78
N ILE A 126 -11.02 -4.55 -13.24
CA ILE A 126 -10.97 -4.93 -11.83
C ILE A 126 -9.76 -5.85 -11.60
N TYR A 127 -8.98 -5.61 -10.54
CA TYR A 127 -7.94 -6.55 -10.10
C TYR A 127 -8.60 -7.87 -9.69
N SER A 128 -8.08 -8.99 -10.18
CA SER A 128 -8.55 -10.32 -9.74
C SER A 128 -8.36 -10.51 -8.24
N LEU A 129 -9.05 -11.50 -7.66
CA LEU A 129 -9.00 -11.69 -6.22
C LEU A 129 -7.57 -11.88 -5.69
N ARG A 130 -6.81 -12.66 -6.45
CA ARG A 130 -5.39 -12.96 -6.23
C ARG A 130 -4.51 -11.71 -6.34
N GLN A 131 -4.75 -10.85 -7.33
CA GLN A 131 -3.94 -9.63 -7.51
C GLN A 131 -4.10 -8.68 -6.33
N ILE A 132 -5.32 -8.53 -5.82
CA ILE A 132 -5.59 -7.69 -4.64
C ILE A 132 -4.88 -8.29 -3.41
N PHE A 133 -4.99 -9.60 -3.18
CA PHE A 133 -4.29 -10.27 -2.08
C PHE A 133 -2.77 -10.05 -2.15
N LEU A 134 -2.17 -10.28 -3.32
CA LEU A 134 -0.73 -10.13 -3.51
C LEU A 134 -0.27 -8.69 -3.33
N TYR A 135 -1.07 -7.72 -3.79
CA TYR A 135 -0.82 -6.30 -3.58
C TYR A 135 -0.91 -5.91 -2.09
N GLU A 136 -1.98 -6.30 -1.40
CA GLU A 136 -2.17 -6.05 0.03
C GLU A 136 -1.02 -6.66 0.86
N ALA A 137 -0.64 -7.91 0.57
CA ALA A 137 0.49 -8.58 1.20
C ALA A 137 1.82 -7.86 0.94
N ALA A 138 2.05 -7.41 -0.31
CA ALA A 138 3.27 -6.67 -0.65
C ALA A 138 3.36 -5.36 0.12
N LEU A 139 2.28 -4.57 0.18
CA LEU A 139 2.28 -3.34 0.96
C LEU A 139 2.66 -3.59 2.41
N TRP A 140 2.02 -4.59 3.03
CA TRP A 140 2.28 -4.93 4.43
C TRP A 140 3.74 -5.32 4.68
N ILE A 141 4.33 -6.14 3.81
CA ILE A 141 5.74 -6.54 3.89
C ILE A 141 6.68 -5.33 3.81
N PHE A 142 6.42 -4.39 2.90
CA PHE A 142 7.24 -3.20 2.75
C PHE A 142 7.17 -2.30 4.00
N TYR A 143 5.96 -2.06 4.53
CA TYR A 143 5.79 -1.27 5.75
C TYR A 143 6.42 -1.95 6.98
N LEU A 144 6.27 -3.26 7.14
CA LEU A 144 6.95 -4.02 8.20
C LEU A 144 8.48 -3.92 8.13
N ALA A 145 9.04 -3.87 6.92
CA ALA A 145 10.47 -3.72 6.71
C ALA A 145 10.96 -2.26 6.81
N GLY A 146 10.08 -1.30 7.14
CA GLY A 146 10.40 0.13 7.17
C GLY A 146 10.82 0.68 5.81
N LYS A 147 10.35 0.07 4.71
CA LYS A 147 10.68 0.49 3.34
C LYS A 147 9.58 1.36 2.76
N GLU A 148 9.97 2.44 2.11
CA GLU A 148 9.05 3.29 1.37
C GLU A 148 8.45 2.56 0.17
N ILE A 149 7.18 2.84 -0.10
CA ILE A 149 6.46 2.32 -1.25
C ILE A 149 6.28 3.44 -2.25
N ASN A 150 6.72 3.18 -3.48
CA ASN A 150 6.54 4.11 -4.56
C ASN A 150 5.15 3.93 -5.19
N TYR A 151 4.27 4.90 -4.94
CA TYR A 151 2.91 4.93 -5.48
C TYR A 151 2.79 5.59 -6.85
N TYR A 152 3.87 5.81 -7.63
CA TYR A 152 3.81 6.39 -8.98
C TYR A 152 2.91 5.62 -9.94
N PHE A 153 2.59 4.35 -9.67
CA PHE A 153 1.59 3.62 -10.43
C PHE A 153 0.17 4.22 -10.30
N LEU A 154 -0.09 5.10 -9.33
CA LEU A 154 -1.35 5.80 -9.13
C LEU A 154 -1.42 7.15 -9.88
N ASP A 155 -0.28 7.73 -10.27
CA ASP A 155 -0.19 9.03 -10.93
C ASP A 155 -0.43 8.89 -12.44
N HIS A 156 -1.53 9.48 -12.93
CA HIS A 156 -1.88 9.50 -14.36
C HIS A 156 -0.85 10.26 -15.21
N THR A 157 -0.31 11.37 -14.68
CA THR A 157 0.59 12.25 -15.43
C THR A 157 1.96 11.61 -15.64
N TYR A 158 2.44 10.82 -14.68
CA TYR A 158 3.67 10.05 -14.83
C TYR A 158 3.61 9.06 -16.00
N TRP A 159 2.48 8.38 -16.20
CA TRP A 159 2.33 7.41 -17.29
C TRP A 159 2.08 8.03 -18.65
N GLU A 160 1.32 9.12 -18.73
CA GLU A 160 1.16 9.89 -19.98
C GLU A 160 2.51 10.42 -20.46
N ASN A 161 3.28 11.05 -19.56
CA ASN A 161 4.63 11.52 -19.85
C ASN A 161 5.60 10.38 -20.20
N ARG A 162 5.53 9.24 -19.50
CA ARG A 162 6.40 8.09 -19.80
C ARG A 162 6.05 7.43 -21.14
N MET A 163 4.77 7.31 -21.48
CA MET A 163 4.31 6.78 -22.76
C MET A 163 4.68 7.72 -23.91
N GLU A 164 4.55 9.04 -23.72
CA GLU A 164 5.04 10.03 -24.69
C GLU A 164 6.55 9.88 -24.92
N VAL A 165 7.34 9.87 -23.85
CA VAL A 165 8.81 9.71 -23.92
C VAL A 165 9.22 8.38 -24.57
N MET A 166 8.52 7.29 -24.27
CA MET A 166 8.76 5.99 -24.92
C MET A 166 8.41 6.02 -26.41
N SER A 167 7.27 6.61 -26.77
CA SER A 167 6.86 6.74 -28.18
C SER A 167 7.81 7.63 -29.00
N GLU A 168 8.40 8.65 -28.38
CA GLU A 168 9.41 9.50 -29.01
C GLU A 168 10.74 8.78 -29.18
N LYS A 169 11.13 7.94 -28.22
CA LYS A 169 12.31 7.08 -28.33
C LYS A 169 12.15 6.06 -29.45
N GLU A 170 11.01 5.37 -29.51
CA GLU A 170 10.70 4.38 -30.55
C GLU A 170 10.71 5.04 -31.95
N LYS A 171 10.16 6.25 -32.09
CA LYS A 171 10.23 7.03 -33.34
C LYS A 171 11.67 7.42 -33.71
N LYS A 172 12.51 7.79 -32.73
CA LYS A 172 13.92 8.13 -32.98
C LYS A 172 14.74 6.91 -33.38
N ASP A 173 14.49 5.77 -32.75
CA ASP A 173 15.20 4.52 -33.05
C ASP A 173 14.83 3.99 -34.46
N GLU A 174 13.58 4.18 -34.92
CA GLU A 174 13.18 3.90 -36.31
C GLU A 174 13.84 4.81 -37.35
N ILE A 175 14.16 6.07 -36.99
CA ILE A 175 14.81 7.03 -37.90
C ILE A 175 16.31 6.72 -38.04
N ILE A 176 16.96 6.24 -36.96
CA ILE A 176 18.39 5.90 -36.96
C ILE A 176 18.63 4.54 -37.64
N SER A 177 17.62 3.67 -37.71
CA SER A 177 17.70 2.35 -38.35
C SER A 177 17.41 2.34 -39.87
N LYS A 178 17.32 3.50 -40.53
CA LYS A 178 17.15 3.64 -42.00
C LYS A 178 18.35 4.34 -42.62
#